data_AF-A0A256W6B2-F1
#
_entry.id   AF-A0A256W6B2-F1
#
_cell.length_a   1.000
_cell.length_b   1.000
_cell.length_c   1.000
_cell.angle_alpha   90.00
_cell.angle_beta   90.00
_cell.angle_gamma   90.00
#
_symmetry.space_group_name_H-M   'P 1'
#
loop_
_entity.id
_entity.type
_entity.pdbx_description
1 polymer ?
#
loop_
_entity_poly.entity_id
_entity_poly.type
_entity_poly.pdbx_seq_one_letter_code
_entity_poly.pdbx_strand_id
1 'polypeptide(L)'
;MKDLIVLVADKNMEFTLRGVLQRIPKVEQITKIDFDVFPHPRHDPGIYNYSHEFLRGLTQSYRYCIAILDHEGSGQEKLSREEIETIRQWFGKNQSF
;
A
#
# COMPACT_ATOMS: atom_id res chain seq x y z
N MET A 1 1.85 -4.35 -18.55
CA MET A 1 1.77 -4.62 -17.10
C MET A 1 2.97 -3.97 -16.46
N LYS A 2 2.76 -3.04 -15.53
CA LYS A 2 3.85 -2.39 -14.77
C LYS A 2 4.28 -3.29 -13.60
N ASP A 3 5.41 -2.96 -12.97
CA ASP A 3 5.93 -3.79 -11.88
C ASP A 3 5.19 -3.56 -10.57
N LEU A 4 5.00 -2.31 -10.16
CA LEU A 4 4.55 -1.98 -8.81
C LEU A 4 3.56 -0.81 -8.77
N ILE A 5 2.49 -0.96 -8.00
CA ILE A 5 1.69 0.16 -7.53
C ILE A 5 1.74 0.24 -6.01
N VAL A 6 1.95 1.44 -5.48
CA VAL A 6 1.91 1.71 -4.04
C VAL A 6 0.81 2.71 -3.71
N LEU A 7 -0.13 2.30 -2.86
CA LEU A 7 -1.14 3.18 -2.27
C LEU A 7 -0.60 3.71 -0.93
N VAL A 8 -0.57 5.03 -0.75
CA VAL A 8 0.01 5.70 0.43
C VAL A 8 -0.97 6.65 1.09
N ALA A 9 -0.80 6.92 2.39
CA ALA A 9 -1.75 7.72 3.14
C ALA A 9 -1.69 9.21 2.80
N ASP A 10 -0.51 9.74 2.47
CA ASP A 10 -0.34 11.16 2.23
C ASP A 10 0.69 11.48 1.12
N LYS A 11 0.86 12.78 0.88
CA LYS A 11 1.83 13.28 -0.10
C LYS A 11 3.28 13.14 0.35
N ASN A 12 3.55 13.18 1.65
CA ASN A 12 4.92 13.03 2.17
C ASN A 12 5.44 11.62 1.90
N MET A 13 4.62 10.60 2.17
CA MET A 13 4.88 9.21 1.80
C MET A 13 5.03 9.06 0.28
N GLU A 14 4.17 9.71 -0.51
CA GLU A 14 4.28 9.67 -1.97
C GLU A 14 5.66 10.16 -2.44
N PHE A 15 6.06 11.36 -2.01
CA PHE A 15 7.34 11.94 -2.41
C PHE A 15 8.53 11.11 -1.91
N THR A 16 8.44 10.58 -0.69
CA THR A 16 9.48 9.73 -0.10
C THR A 16 9.67 8.46 -0.93
N LEU A 17 8.60 7.73 -1.22
CA LEU A 17 8.68 6.49 -2.01
C LEU A 17 9.11 6.75 -3.44
N ARG A 18 8.62 7.81 -4.09
CA ARG A 18 9.10 8.20 -5.43
C ARG A 18 10.61 8.46 -5.41
N GLY A 19 11.11 9.21 -4.42
CA GLY A 19 12.53 9.50 -4.28
C GLY A 19 13.38 8.25 -4.03
N VAL A 20 12.91 7.34 -3.18
CA VAL A 20 13.61 6.08 -2.86
C VAL A 20 13.60 5.13 -4.05
N LEU A 21 12.43 4.79 -4.60
CA LEU A 21 12.28 3.81 -5.69
C LEU A 21 12.98 4.23 -6.98
N GLN A 22 13.10 5.54 -7.25
CA GLN A 22 13.89 6.05 -8.38
C GLN A 22 15.40 5.87 -8.20
N ARG A 23 15.88 5.78 -6.95
CA ARG A 23 17.31 5.75 -6.61
C ARG A 23 17.83 4.34 -6.35
N ILE A 24 17.04 3.44 -5.77
CA ILE A 24 17.48 2.08 -5.43
C ILE A 24 18.18 1.38 -6.61
N PRO A 25 17.65 1.38 -7.85
CA PRO A 25 18.33 0.75 -8.98
C PRO A 25 19.74 1.29 -9.26
N LYS A 26 19.99 2.57 -8.94
CA LYS A 26 21.29 3.23 -9.13
C LYS A 26 22.29 2.90 -8.02
N VAL A 27 21.80 2.67 -6.81
CA VAL A 27 22.64 2.43 -5.62
C VAL A 27 22.96 0.94 -5.49
N GLU A 28 21.92 0.09 -5.60
CA GLU A 28 22.01 -1.34 -5.35
C GLU A 28 22.23 -2.17 -6.63
N GLN A 29 22.38 -1.50 -7.78
CA GLN A 29 22.55 -2.14 -9.10
C GLN A 29 21.44 -3.15 -9.45
N ILE A 30 20.26 -2.97 -8.88
CA ILE A 30 19.08 -3.78 -9.22
C ILE A 30 18.43 -3.29 -10.52
N THR A 31 17.60 -4.14 -11.12
CA THR A 31 16.80 -3.75 -12.28
C THR A 31 15.86 -2.60 -11.94
N LYS A 32 15.66 -1.69 -12.92
CA LYS A 32 14.69 -0.60 -12.79
C LYS A 32 13.29 -1.18 -12.56
N ILE A 33 12.61 -0.65 -11.55
CA ILE A 33 11.21 -0.95 -11.25
C ILE A 33 10.35 0.11 -11.95
N ASP A 34 9.41 -0.30 -12.81
CA ASP A 34 8.36 0.59 -13.30
C ASP A 34 7.20 0.64 -12.29
N PHE A 35 6.99 1.81 -11.70
CA PHE A 35 6.09 1.95 -10.56
C PHE A 35 5.24 3.21 -10.60
N ASP A 36 4.10 3.14 -9.94
CA ASP A 36 3.25 4.28 -9.61
C ASP A 36 3.01 4.36 -8.09
N VAL A 37 2.89 5.59 -7.58
CA VAL A 37 2.56 5.86 -6.17
C VAL A 37 1.35 6.78 -6.13
N PHE A 38 0.30 6.38 -5.42
CA PHE A 38 -0.96 7.12 -5.33
C PHE A 38 -1.33 7.39 -3.88
N PRO A 39 -1.61 8.65 -3.50
CA PRO A 39 -2.17 8.95 -2.20
C PRO A 39 -3.66 8.60 -2.17
N HIS A 40 -4.11 7.92 -1.13
CA HIS A 40 -5.52 7.60 -0.95
C HIS A 40 -6.30 8.86 -0.47
N PRO A 41 -7.43 9.22 -1.09
CA PRO A 41 -8.19 10.45 -0.73
C PRO A 41 -8.67 10.51 0.71
N ARG A 42 -8.77 9.34 1.38
CA ARG A 42 -9.21 9.19 2.77
C ARG A 42 -8.06 8.89 3.74
N HIS A 43 -6.81 9.13 3.36
CA HIS A 43 -5.61 8.95 4.21
C HIS A 43 -5.52 7.55 4.87
N ASP A 44 -4.96 7.44 6.06
CA ASP A 44 -4.74 6.19 6.78
C ASP A 44 -6.03 5.39 7.04
N PRO A 45 -7.16 5.99 7.50
CA PRO A 45 -8.42 5.25 7.64
C PRO A 45 -8.91 4.71 6.29
N GLY A 46 -8.64 5.46 5.22
CA GLY A 46 -8.92 5.06 3.85
C GLY A 46 -8.17 3.81 3.44
N ILE A 47 -6.87 3.77 3.72
CA ILE A 47 -6.02 2.63 3.38
C ILE A 47 -6.37 1.42 4.23
N TYR A 48 -6.55 1.61 5.53
CA TYR A 48 -6.93 0.52 6.42
C TYR A 48 -8.21 -0.13 5.88
N ASN A 49 -9.28 0.65 5.68
CA ASN A 49 -10.58 0.09 5.35
C ASN A 49 -10.74 -0.31 3.88
N TYR A 50 -10.18 0.43 2.92
CA TYR A 50 -10.58 0.36 1.50
C TYR A 50 -9.44 0.10 0.52
N SER A 51 -8.20 -0.11 0.99
CA SER A 51 -7.05 -0.37 0.08
C SER A 51 -7.26 -1.57 -0.84
N HIS A 52 -7.85 -2.64 -0.32
CA HIS A 52 -8.14 -3.85 -1.09
C HIS A 52 -9.12 -3.58 -2.24
N GLU A 53 -10.20 -2.82 -2.01
CA GLU A 53 -11.16 -2.43 -3.05
C GLU A 53 -10.49 -1.59 -4.14
N PHE A 54 -9.70 -0.60 -3.74
CA PHE A 54 -8.96 0.27 -4.66
C PHE A 54 -7.97 -0.53 -5.53
N LEU A 55 -7.17 -1.40 -4.89
CA LEU A 55 -6.13 -2.17 -5.58
C LEU A 55 -6.69 -3.32 -6.41
N ARG A 56 -7.88 -3.84 -6.10
CA ARG A 56 -8.51 -4.97 -6.83
C ARG A 56 -8.58 -4.72 -8.33
N GLY A 57 -9.00 -3.51 -8.73
CA GLY A 57 -9.09 -3.11 -10.14
C GLY A 57 -7.74 -2.98 -10.86
N LEU A 58 -6.65 -2.92 -10.11
CA LEU A 58 -5.30 -2.67 -10.63
C LEU A 58 -4.45 -3.95 -10.67
N THR A 59 -4.92 -5.04 -10.08
CA THR A 59 -4.20 -6.33 -10.03
C THR A 59 -3.87 -6.93 -11.41
N GLN A 60 -4.64 -6.59 -12.45
CA GLN A 60 -4.37 -7.02 -13.83
C GLN A 60 -3.38 -6.10 -14.57
N SER A 61 -3.15 -4.90 -14.05
CA SER A 61 -2.29 -3.88 -14.66
C SER A 61 -0.90 -3.82 -14.03
N TYR A 62 -0.75 -4.30 -12.79
CA TYR A 62 0.48 -4.31 -12.03
C TYR A 62 0.83 -5.70 -11.52
N ARG A 63 2.12 -6.05 -11.54
CA ARG A 63 2.60 -7.32 -11.01
C ARG A 63 2.50 -7.38 -9.47
N TYR A 64 2.75 -6.26 -8.80
CA TYR A 64 2.68 -6.15 -7.34
C TYR A 64 1.88 -4.91 -6.92
N CYS A 65 1.12 -5.07 -5.84
CA CYS A 65 0.34 -4.01 -5.22
C CYS A 65 0.71 -3.92 -3.73
N ILE A 66 1.05 -2.72 -3.25
CA ILE A 66 1.40 -2.48 -1.85
C ILE A 66 0.51 -1.35 -1.32
N ALA A 67 0.03 -1.49 -0.09
CA ALA A 67 -0.65 -0.44 0.65
C ALA A 67 0.18 -0.07 1.88
N ILE A 68 0.45 1.22 2.09
CA ILE A 68 1.27 1.74 3.19
C ILE A 68 0.49 2.83 3.91
N LEU A 69 0.39 2.71 5.23
CA LEU A 69 -0.24 3.66 6.13
C LEU A 69 0.52 3.69 7.45
N ASP A 70 0.36 4.77 8.20
CA ASP A 70 0.84 4.84 9.57
C ASP A 70 -0.15 4.14 10.51
N HIS A 71 0.37 3.55 11.60
CA HIS A 71 -0.49 2.97 12.62
C HIS A 71 -1.19 4.07 13.43
N GLU A 72 -0.44 5.10 13.81
CA GLU A 72 -1.00 6.32 14.39
C GLU A 72 -1.79 7.10 13.32
N GLY A 73 -3.05 7.43 13.61
CA GLY A 73 -3.95 8.11 12.65
C GLY A 73 -4.80 7.16 11.80
N SER A 74 -4.54 5.85 11.85
CA SER A 74 -5.34 4.84 11.14
C SER A 74 -6.71 4.57 11.77
N GLY A 75 -6.94 5.03 13.01
CA GLY A 75 -8.11 4.67 13.82
C GLY A 75 -8.01 3.29 14.46
N GLN A 76 -6.85 2.62 14.36
CA GLN A 76 -6.57 1.28 14.92
C GLN A 76 -5.52 1.34 16.03
N GLU A 77 -5.28 2.50 16.61
CA GLU A 77 -4.22 2.75 17.59
C GLU A 77 -4.39 1.93 18.87
N LYS A 78 -5.63 1.52 19.16
CA LYS A 78 -5.97 0.69 20.31
C LYS A 78 -5.70 -0.80 20.11
N LEU A 79 -5.47 -1.21 18.86
CA LEU A 79 -5.22 -2.60 18.51
C LEU A 79 -3.71 -2.83 18.40
N SER A 80 -3.27 -3.97 18.88
CA SER A 80 -1.92 -4.47 18.61
C SER A 80 -1.78 -4.83 17.14
N ARG A 81 -0.52 -4.94 16.68
CA ARG A 81 -0.21 -5.43 15.34
C ARG A 81 -0.84 -6.79 15.09
N GLU A 82 -0.72 -7.70 16.05
CA GLU A 82 -1.21 -9.08 15.97
C GLU A 82 -2.74 -9.12 15.85
N GLU A 83 -3.44 -8.24 16.59
CA GLU A 83 -4.89 -8.10 16.50
C GLU A 83 -5.32 -7.60 15.11
N ILE A 84 -4.62 -6.58 14.59
CA ILE A 84 -4.87 -6.03 13.25
C ILE A 84 -4.67 -7.10 12.18
N GLU A 85 -3.56 -7.85 12.22
CA GLU A 85 -3.25 -8.90 11.26
C GLU A 85 -4.29 -10.03 11.32
N THR A 86 -4.70 -10.44 12.53
CA THR A 86 -5.71 -11.49 12.72
C THR A 86 -7.07 -11.08 12.15
N ILE A 87 -7.52 -9.86 12.46
CA ILE A 87 -8.76 -9.30 11.93
C ILE A 87 -8.71 -9.27 10.40
N ARG A 88 -7.58 -8.85 9.82
CA ARG A 88 -7.42 -8.76 8.35
C ARG A 88 -7.36 -10.11 7.67
N GLN A 89 -6.72 -11.10 8.26
CA GLN A 89 -6.76 -12.47 7.74
C GLN A 89 -8.18 -13.03 7.74
N TRP A 90 -8.97 -12.71 8.77
CA TRP A 90 -10.38 -13.09 8.84
C TRP A 90 -11.22 -12.40 7.76
N PHE A 91 -11.08 -11.09 7.58
CA PHE A 91 -11.76 -10.36 6.50
C PHE A 91 -11.34 -10.82 5.10
N GLY A 92 -10.04 -11.07 4.88
CA GLY A 92 -9.51 -11.54 3.59
C GLY A 92 -10.00 -12.94 3.20
N LYS A 93 -10.23 -13.83 4.17
CA LYS A 93 -10.80 -15.17 3.92
C LYS A 93 -12.31 -15.13 3.64
N ASN A 94 -13.04 -14.24 4.33
CA ASN A 94 -14.50 -14.16 4.25
C ASN A 94 -15.05 -13.21 3.17
N GLN A 95 -14.18 -12.54 2.41
CA GLN A 95 -14.57 -11.76 1.22
C GLN A 95 -14.33 -12.50 -0.11
N SER A 96 -14.22 -13.83 -0.07
CA SER A 96 -14.23 -14.66 -1.27
C SER A 96 -15.65 -14.66 -1.89
N PHE A 97 -15.90 -13.73 -2.81
CA PHE A 97 -16.97 -13.81 -3.81
C PHE A 97 -16.33 -13.91 -5.20
#